data_AF-A0A940UB68-F1
#
_entry.id   AF-A0A940UB68-F1
#
_cell.length_a   1.000
_cell.length_b   1.000
_cell.length_c   1.000
_cell.angle_alpha   90.00
_cell.angle_beta   90.00
_cell.angle_gamma   90.00
#
_symmetry.space_group_name_H-M   'P 1'
#
loop_
_entity.id
_entity.type
_entity.pdbx_description
1 polymer ?
#
loop_
_entity_poly.entity_id
_entity_poly.type
_entity_poly.pdbx_seq_one_letter_code
_entity_poly.pdbx_strand_id
1 'polypeptide(L)'
;MENTPQRNPEPSILPRKRLFVALMGVTCLLIVGMIYLGWWIPTKGLENIHPALPGYVGFIFAILSGMAILGTFLLILTTALGKDIFFTRFMRLVVIKFLLPAIELLGQFLGISRDTIRQSFVAMNNSLVTSQKLIIMPDRILILLPHCLQLCDCDIKVTGGIDRCIRCGRCDIKGLAELAEKYRIDISVATGGTLARKVFVEKRPKLVFAVACERDLTSGIKVCYPLPVIGILNDRPQGHHETDCPEGFRSVATLSAERPDMTVTIIAAMSRNRVIGRQGAIPWSIPEDMRRFRELTYGHALIMGRRTFESIGRPLPGRKNIIVTRQAGYSAAGCLTASSLGEALRLAEPATEAFICGGGEIYRQALPLAAKIYLTVINESVAGDTTFPAIPDDQFDLVSSERISVDHDAVLNVFVRKLRQPQRVVDEDH
;
A
#
# COMPACT_ATOMS: atom_id res chain seq x y z
N MET A 1 -28.25 24.62 -14.18
CA MET A 1 -27.65 23.91 -15.33
C MET A 1 -26.33 24.58 -15.58
N GLU A 2 -25.28 24.09 -14.95
CA GLU A 2 -23.97 24.75 -14.97
C GLU A 2 -22.96 23.73 -15.48
N ASN A 3 -22.33 24.12 -16.59
CA ASN A 3 -21.53 23.27 -17.45
C ASN A 3 -20.30 22.74 -16.71
N THR A 4 -20.34 21.47 -16.33
CA THR A 4 -19.13 20.68 -16.06
C THR A 4 -18.24 20.73 -17.30
N PRO A 5 -16.96 21.13 -17.21
CA PRO A 5 -16.08 21.05 -18.36
C PRO A 5 -15.93 19.58 -18.74
N GLN A 6 -16.50 19.22 -19.89
CA GLN A 6 -16.29 17.92 -20.51
C GLN A 6 -14.80 17.77 -20.78
N ARG A 7 -14.09 17.03 -19.90
CA ARG A 7 -12.77 16.50 -20.19
C ARG A 7 -12.96 15.58 -21.39
N ASN A 8 -12.59 16.06 -22.58
CA ASN A 8 -12.45 15.20 -23.75
C ASN A 8 -11.57 14.01 -23.33
N PRO A 9 -12.04 12.76 -23.50
CA PRO A 9 -11.16 11.62 -23.29
C PRO A 9 -10.05 11.74 -24.32
N GLU A 10 -8.82 11.99 -23.86
CA GLU A 10 -7.64 11.74 -24.69
C GLU A 10 -7.77 10.34 -25.29
N PRO A 11 -7.33 10.15 -26.55
CA PRO A 11 -7.53 8.90 -27.25
C PRO A 11 -6.91 7.79 -26.41
N SER A 12 -7.77 6.96 -25.83
CA SER A 12 -7.42 5.72 -25.14
C SER A 12 -6.27 5.08 -25.91
N ILE A 13 -5.11 4.93 -25.27
CA ILE A 13 -3.95 4.28 -25.86
C ILE A 13 -4.36 2.83 -26.07
N LEU A 14 -4.96 2.54 -27.23
CA LEU A 14 -5.38 1.20 -27.60
C LEU A 14 -4.10 0.36 -27.60
N PRO A 15 -3.98 -0.64 -26.72
CA PRO A 15 -2.75 -1.40 -26.61
C PRO A 15 -2.53 -2.12 -27.93
N ARG A 16 -1.44 -1.78 -28.62
CA ARG A 16 -1.09 -2.33 -29.93
C ARG A 16 -0.66 -3.78 -29.75
N LYS A 17 -1.61 -4.72 -29.71
CA LYS A 17 -1.36 -6.17 -29.62
C LYS A 17 -0.31 -6.64 -30.63
N ARG A 18 -0.28 -6.00 -31.81
CA ARG A 18 0.66 -6.24 -32.90
C ARG A 18 2.13 -5.97 -32.52
N LEU A 19 2.39 -4.99 -31.64
CA LEU A 19 3.74 -4.64 -31.19
C LEU A 19 4.35 -5.78 -30.37
N PHE A 20 3.60 -6.30 -29.39
CA PHE A 20 4.08 -7.40 -28.55
C PHE A 20 4.29 -8.68 -29.38
N VAL A 21 3.36 -8.98 -30.30
CA VAL A 21 3.49 -10.12 -31.21
C VAL A 21 4.74 -10.00 -32.09
N ALA A 22 5.01 -8.82 -32.64
CA ALA A 22 6.19 -8.58 -33.48
C ALA A 22 7.49 -8.72 -32.66
N LEU A 23 7.58 -8.05 -31.51
CA LEU A 23 8.72 -8.16 -30.60
C LEU A 23 8.99 -9.60 -30.18
N MET A 24 7.93 -10.35 -29.86
CA MET A 24 8.03 -11.75 -29.48
C MET A 24 8.58 -12.63 -30.61
N GLY A 25 8.16 -12.39 -31.85
CA GLY A 25 8.71 -13.06 -33.03
C GLY A 25 10.21 -12.77 -33.19
N VAL A 26 10.62 -11.50 -33.08
CA VAL A 26 12.04 -11.10 -33.17
C VAL A 26 12.87 -11.71 -32.03
N THR A 27 12.38 -11.66 -30.79
CA THR A 27 13.05 -12.29 -29.64
C THR A 27 13.21 -13.80 -29.83
N CYS A 28 12.20 -14.49 -30.36
CA CYS A 28 12.30 -15.92 -30.67
C CYS A 28 13.37 -16.20 -31.73
N LEU A 29 13.43 -15.41 -32.82
CA LEU A 29 14.46 -15.53 -33.84
C LEU A 29 15.88 -15.33 -33.28
N LEU A 30 16.06 -14.34 -32.39
CA LEU A 30 17.34 -14.10 -31.73
C LEU A 30 17.74 -15.26 -30.81
N ILE A 31 16.80 -15.81 -30.03
CA ILE A 31 17.05 -16.96 -29.16
C ILE A 31 17.47 -18.19 -29.99
N VAL A 32 16.75 -18.48 -31.07
CA VAL A 32 17.08 -19.58 -32.00
C VAL A 32 18.47 -19.34 -32.63
N GLY A 33 18.77 -18.11 -33.05
CA GLY A 33 20.08 -17.73 -33.56
C GLY A 33 21.20 -17.94 -32.54
N MET A 34 21.00 -17.56 -31.28
CA MET A 34 21.97 -17.79 -30.20
C MET A 34 22.15 -19.28 -29.89
N ILE A 35 21.06 -20.06 -29.87
CA ILE A 35 21.13 -21.53 -29.71
C ILE A 35 21.94 -22.15 -30.84
N TYR A 36 21.67 -21.73 -32.08
CA TYR A 36 22.41 -22.19 -33.25
C TYR A 36 23.89 -21.85 -33.17
N LEU A 37 24.25 -20.61 -32.80
CA LEU A 37 25.64 -20.20 -32.61
C LEU A 37 26.32 -20.96 -31.47
N GLY A 38 25.59 -21.21 -30.37
CA GLY A 38 26.07 -22.00 -29.24
C GLY A 38 26.31 -23.48 -29.57
N TRP A 39 25.61 -24.02 -30.56
CA TRP A 39 25.93 -25.33 -31.13
C TRP A 39 27.09 -25.24 -32.14
N TRP A 40 27.05 -24.26 -33.04
CA TRP A 40 28.00 -24.12 -34.16
C TRP A 40 29.43 -23.87 -33.69
N ILE A 41 29.65 -22.92 -32.78
CA ILE A 41 31.01 -22.50 -32.34
C ILE A 41 31.77 -23.67 -31.70
N PRO A 42 31.17 -24.48 -30.79
CA PRO A 42 31.88 -25.59 -30.16
C PRO A 42 32.00 -26.84 -31.03
N THR A 43 31.29 -26.96 -32.17
CA THR A 43 31.32 -28.18 -33.00
C THR A 43 32.73 -28.66 -33.31
N LYS A 44 33.64 -27.76 -33.67
CA LYS A 44 35.05 -28.05 -33.95
C LYS A 44 35.83 -28.55 -32.73
N GLY A 45 35.45 -28.14 -31.53
CA GLY A 45 35.99 -28.68 -30.28
C GLY A 45 35.37 -30.03 -29.90
N LEU A 46 34.07 -30.23 -30.13
CA LEU A 46 33.39 -31.48 -29.84
C LEU A 46 33.82 -32.63 -30.77
N GLU A 47 34.10 -32.32 -32.05
CA GLU A 47 34.64 -33.29 -33.02
C GLU A 47 35.95 -33.92 -32.52
N ASN A 48 36.79 -33.17 -31.78
CA ASN A 48 38.04 -33.67 -31.23
C ASN A 48 37.88 -34.59 -30.01
N ILE A 49 36.74 -34.57 -29.34
CA ILE A 49 36.46 -35.42 -28.17
C ILE A 49 35.84 -36.75 -28.63
N HIS A 50 34.81 -36.69 -29.48
CA HIS A 50 34.18 -37.87 -30.05
C HIS A 50 33.41 -37.52 -31.35
N PRO A 51 33.56 -38.30 -32.45
CA PRO A 51 32.97 -37.96 -33.76
C PRO A 51 31.44 -37.80 -33.76
N ALA A 52 30.73 -38.55 -32.91
CA ALA A 52 29.27 -38.51 -32.83
C ALA A 52 28.71 -37.41 -31.91
N LEU A 53 29.54 -36.80 -31.05
CA LEU A 53 29.09 -35.83 -30.04
C LEU A 53 28.45 -34.56 -30.62
N PRO A 54 28.99 -33.95 -31.70
CA PRO A 54 28.36 -32.79 -32.34
C PRO A 54 26.95 -33.08 -32.86
N GLY A 55 26.71 -34.31 -33.34
CA GLY A 55 25.41 -34.76 -33.84
C GLY A 55 24.37 -34.88 -32.73
N TYR A 56 24.72 -35.53 -31.61
CA TYR A 56 23.81 -35.64 -30.45
C TYR A 56 23.49 -34.28 -29.83
N VAL A 57 24.51 -33.43 -29.66
CA VAL A 57 24.32 -32.08 -29.12
C VAL A 57 23.48 -31.22 -30.08
N GLY A 58 23.72 -31.33 -31.39
CA GLY A 58 22.91 -30.67 -32.41
C GLY A 58 21.45 -31.10 -32.39
N PHE A 59 21.18 -32.40 -32.23
CA PHE A 59 19.82 -32.91 -32.11
C PHE A 59 19.08 -32.34 -30.89
N ILE A 60 19.75 -32.25 -29.74
CA ILE A 60 19.19 -31.64 -28.52
C ILE A 60 18.86 -30.16 -28.75
N PHE A 61 19.78 -29.39 -29.35
CA PHE A 61 19.55 -27.97 -29.63
C PHE A 61 18.48 -27.73 -30.72
N ALA A 62 18.37 -28.64 -31.69
CA ALA A 62 17.32 -28.61 -32.71
C ALA A 62 15.93 -28.84 -32.08
N ILE A 63 15.80 -29.82 -31.17
CA ILE A 63 14.56 -30.02 -30.39
C ILE A 63 14.23 -28.77 -29.58
N LEU A 64 15.21 -28.21 -28.86
CA LEU A 64 15.02 -27.02 -28.04
C LEU A 64 14.53 -25.83 -28.88
N SER A 65 15.16 -25.60 -30.04
CA SER A 65 14.79 -24.54 -30.99
C SER A 65 13.41 -24.77 -31.58
N GLY A 66 13.10 -26.01 -31.98
CA GLY A 66 11.78 -26.40 -32.49
C GLY A 66 10.67 -26.18 -31.47
N MET A 67 10.90 -26.52 -30.20
CA MET A 67 9.96 -26.25 -29.10
C MET A 67 9.73 -24.76 -28.88
N ALA A 68 10.79 -23.93 -28.95
CA ALA A 68 10.69 -22.49 -28.80
C ALA A 68 9.90 -21.83 -29.95
N ILE A 69 10.16 -22.25 -31.19
CA ILE A 69 9.46 -21.78 -32.39
C ILE A 69 8.00 -22.19 -32.34
N LEU A 70 7.71 -23.47 -32.09
CA LEU A 70 6.35 -24.00 -32.00
C LEU A 70 5.56 -23.30 -30.89
N GLY A 71 6.17 -23.09 -29.72
CA GLY A 71 5.54 -22.40 -28.61
C GLY A 71 5.20 -20.94 -28.92
N THR A 72 6.13 -20.22 -29.54
CA THR A 72 5.92 -18.83 -29.98
C THR A 72 4.84 -18.77 -31.05
N PHE A 73 4.89 -19.64 -32.06
CA PHE A 73 3.90 -19.73 -33.12
C PHE A 73 2.49 -20.01 -32.56
N LEU A 74 2.36 -20.98 -31.66
CA LEU A 74 1.09 -21.29 -31.00
C LEU A 74 0.55 -20.10 -30.20
N LEU A 75 1.41 -19.33 -29.53
CA LEU A 75 0.98 -18.13 -28.80
C LEU A 75 0.53 -17.02 -29.74
N ILE A 76 1.25 -16.79 -30.84
CA ILE A 76 0.86 -15.83 -31.89
C ILE A 76 -0.48 -16.23 -32.48
N LEU A 77 -0.65 -17.51 -32.84
CA LEU A 77 -1.87 -18.06 -33.41
C LEU A 77 -3.05 -17.93 -32.43
N THR A 78 -2.85 -18.27 -31.15
CA THR A 78 -3.88 -18.14 -30.10
C THR A 78 -4.31 -16.68 -29.95
N THR A 79 -3.35 -15.75 -29.95
CA THR A 79 -3.62 -14.30 -29.84
C THR A 79 -4.33 -13.76 -31.08
N ALA A 80 -3.98 -14.24 -32.28
CA ALA A 80 -4.56 -13.80 -33.55
C ALA A 80 -5.97 -14.37 -33.78
N LEU A 81 -6.20 -15.65 -33.47
CA LEU A 81 -7.50 -16.30 -33.66
C LEU A 81 -8.47 -16.04 -32.50
N GLY A 82 -7.97 -15.56 -31.34
CA GLY A 82 -8.80 -15.33 -30.15
C GLY A 82 -9.45 -16.60 -29.62
N LYS A 83 -8.87 -17.77 -29.90
CA LYS A 83 -9.34 -19.09 -29.45
C LYS A 83 -8.25 -19.73 -28.60
N ASP A 84 -8.61 -20.18 -27.41
CA ASP A 84 -7.69 -20.87 -26.51
C ASP A 84 -7.40 -22.28 -27.05
N ILE A 85 -6.13 -22.58 -27.33
CA ILE A 85 -5.67 -23.91 -27.76
C ILE A 85 -5.24 -24.67 -26.49
N PHE A 86 -5.53 -25.97 -26.39
CA PHE A 86 -5.36 -26.82 -25.20
C PHE A 86 -3.99 -26.73 -24.47
N PHE A 87 -2.93 -26.21 -25.12
CA PHE A 87 -1.55 -26.11 -24.60
C PHE A 87 -1.14 -24.75 -24.03
N THR A 88 -2.06 -23.77 -23.95
CA THR A 88 -1.73 -22.36 -23.63
C THR A 88 -1.36 -22.10 -22.17
N ARG A 89 -1.76 -22.97 -21.23
CA ARG A 89 -1.41 -22.83 -19.81
C ARG A 89 0.11 -22.90 -19.59
N PHE A 90 0.75 -23.96 -20.07
CA PHE A 90 2.20 -24.13 -19.95
C PHE A 90 2.97 -23.02 -20.71
N MET A 91 2.51 -22.69 -21.91
CA MET A 91 3.09 -21.62 -22.73
C MET A 91 3.04 -20.24 -22.06
N ARG A 92 1.95 -19.93 -21.34
CA ARG A 92 1.81 -18.68 -20.60
C ARG A 92 2.89 -18.54 -19.53
N LEU A 93 3.20 -19.61 -18.81
CA LEU A 93 4.26 -19.61 -17.78
C LEU A 93 5.62 -19.32 -18.40
N VAL A 94 5.92 -19.94 -19.55
CA VAL A 94 7.19 -19.73 -20.28
C VAL A 94 7.32 -18.28 -20.74
N VAL A 95 6.26 -17.73 -21.34
CA VAL A 95 6.24 -16.34 -21.84
C VAL A 95 6.45 -15.36 -20.70
N ILE A 96 5.76 -15.56 -19.58
CA ILE A 96 5.84 -14.69 -18.41
C ILE A 96 7.23 -14.71 -17.76
N LYS A 97 7.81 -15.90 -17.59
CA LYS A 97 9.03 -16.10 -16.81
C LYS A 97 10.30 -15.84 -17.62
N PHE A 98 10.33 -16.25 -18.88
CA PHE A 98 11.55 -16.21 -19.71
C PHE A 98 11.46 -15.18 -20.85
N LEU A 99 10.33 -15.12 -21.54
CA LEU A 99 10.21 -14.31 -22.76
C LEU A 99 10.02 -12.82 -22.45
N LEU A 100 9.22 -12.47 -21.44
CA LEU A 100 8.94 -11.07 -21.11
C LEU A 100 10.20 -10.28 -20.71
N PRO A 101 11.11 -10.77 -19.83
CA PRO A 101 12.36 -10.07 -19.55
C PRO A 101 13.24 -9.88 -20.80
N ALA A 102 13.28 -10.87 -21.69
CA ALA A 102 14.03 -10.77 -22.95
C ALA A 102 13.41 -9.74 -23.91
N ILE A 103 12.08 -9.69 -23.99
CA ILE A 103 11.35 -8.69 -24.78
C ILE A 103 11.55 -7.28 -24.19
N GLU A 104 11.52 -7.12 -22.87
CA GLU A 104 11.80 -5.83 -22.22
C GLU A 104 13.22 -5.35 -22.53
N LEU A 105 14.22 -6.24 -22.48
CA LEU A 105 15.60 -5.91 -22.82
C LEU A 105 15.75 -5.52 -24.30
N LEU A 106 15.20 -6.32 -25.22
CA LEU A 106 15.24 -6.03 -26.66
C LEU A 106 14.51 -4.74 -27.01
N GLY A 107 13.34 -4.51 -26.40
CA GLY A 107 12.56 -3.31 -26.65
C GLY A 107 13.28 -2.05 -26.21
N GLN A 108 14.07 -2.11 -25.12
CA GLN A 108 14.94 -1.00 -24.73
C GLN A 108 16.01 -0.68 -25.77
N PHE A 109 16.63 -1.70 -26.37
CA PHE A 109 17.58 -1.51 -27.47
C PHE A 109 16.93 -0.87 -28.71
N LEU A 110 15.64 -1.12 -28.93
CA LEU A 110 14.85 -0.54 -30.02
C LEU A 110 14.20 0.82 -29.66
N GLY A 111 14.51 1.39 -28.50
CA GLY A 111 13.96 2.68 -28.05
C GLY A 111 12.49 2.62 -27.59
N ILE A 112 11.95 1.42 -27.34
CA ILE A 112 10.58 1.23 -26.85
C ILE A 112 10.60 1.24 -25.32
N SER A 113 9.71 2.03 -24.71
CA SER A 113 9.61 2.10 -23.25
C SER A 113 9.17 0.75 -22.65
N ARG A 114 9.69 0.40 -21.47
CA ARG A 114 9.27 -0.81 -20.73
C ARG A 114 7.76 -0.81 -20.45
N ASP A 115 7.19 0.36 -20.23
CA ASP A 115 5.78 0.51 -19.89
C ASP A 115 4.88 0.20 -21.09
N THR A 116 5.24 0.64 -22.30
CA THR A 116 4.54 0.25 -23.53
C THR A 116 4.55 -1.27 -23.75
N ILE A 117 5.67 -1.93 -23.45
CA ILE A 117 5.81 -3.40 -23.56
C ILE A 117 4.90 -4.09 -22.55
N ARG A 118 4.91 -3.63 -21.29
CA ARG A 118 4.07 -4.14 -20.20
C ARG A 118 2.58 -3.94 -20.47
N GLN A 119 2.17 -2.78 -20.96
CA GLN A 119 0.79 -2.51 -21.37
C GLN A 119 0.35 -3.48 -22.48
N SER A 120 1.23 -3.74 -23.45
CA SER A 120 0.95 -4.69 -24.53
C SER A 120 0.85 -6.13 -24.00
N PHE A 121 1.67 -6.52 -23.03
CA PHE A 121 1.58 -7.79 -22.32
C PHE A 121 0.24 -7.95 -21.58
N VAL A 122 -0.19 -6.92 -20.83
CA VAL A 122 -1.49 -6.91 -20.13
C VAL A 122 -2.64 -7.10 -21.12
N ALA A 123 -2.63 -6.38 -22.25
CA ALA A 123 -3.67 -6.50 -23.27
C ALA A 123 -3.70 -7.87 -23.95
N MET A 124 -2.54 -8.48 -24.18
CA MET A 124 -2.44 -9.86 -24.66
C MET A 124 -3.03 -10.83 -23.63
N ASN A 125 -2.64 -10.72 -22.36
CA ASN A 125 -3.17 -11.55 -21.28
C ASN A 125 -4.69 -11.43 -21.16
N ASN A 126 -5.24 -10.21 -21.22
CA ASN A 126 -6.69 -10.00 -21.19
C ASN A 126 -7.38 -10.72 -22.35
N SER A 127 -6.84 -10.61 -23.56
CA SER A 127 -7.40 -11.30 -24.73
C SER A 127 -7.40 -12.82 -24.54
N LEU A 128 -6.33 -13.38 -23.96
CA LEU A 128 -6.24 -14.80 -23.65
C LEU A 128 -7.25 -15.22 -22.58
N VAL A 129 -7.37 -14.46 -21.48
CA VAL A 129 -8.33 -14.78 -20.42
C VAL A 129 -9.78 -14.68 -20.94
N THR A 130 -10.10 -13.65 -21.74
CA THR A 130 -11.43 -13.50 -22.34
C THR A 130 -11.75 -14.62 -23.35
N SER A 131 -10.76 -15.10 -24.11
CA SER A 131 -10.97 -16.20 -25.07
C SER A 131 -11.34 -17.54 -24.42
N GLN A 132 -11.09 -17.70 -23.11
CA GLN A 132 -11.46 -18.90 -22.37
C GLN A 132 -12.96 -19.06 -22.17
N LYS A 133 -13.75 -17.99 -22.40
CA LYS A 133 -15.21 -17.99 -22.23
C LYS A 133 -15.65 -18.60 -20.89
N LEU A 134 -14.96 -18.20 -19.81
CA LEU A 134 -15.23 -18.73 -18.47
C LEU A 134 -16.64 -18.31 -18.02
N ILE A 135 -17.43 -19.28 -17.57
CA ILE A 135 -18.74 -19.04 -16.93
C ILE A 135 -18.53 -19.14 -15.42
N ILE A 136 -18.69 -18.01 -14.72
CA ILE A 136 -18.34 -17.87 -13.30
C ILE A 136 -19.49 -17.17 -12.57
N MET A 137 -19.84 -17.66 -11.39
CA MET A 137 -20.83 -17.02 -10.52
C MET A 137 -20.26 -15.71 -9.94
N PRO A 138 -21.09 -14.65 -9.73
CA PRO A 138 -20.59 -13.34 -9.30
C PRO A 138 -19.81 -13.34 -7.98
N ASP A 139 -20.19 -14.18 -7.01
CA ASP A 139 -19.54 -14.37 -5.71
C ASP A 139 -18.12 -14.97 -5.81
N ARG A 140 -17.76 -15.52 -6.97
CA ARG A 140 -16.43 -16.08 -7.27
C ARG A 140 -15.57 -15.12 -8.08
N ILE A 141 -16.05 -13.90 -8.33
CA ILE A 141 -15.30 -12.83 -8.99
C ILE A 141 -14.80 -11.86 -7.92
N LEU A 142 -13.55 -11.40 -8.07
CA LEU A 142 -12.97 -10.38 -7.20
C LEU A 142 -12.52 -9.17 -8.04
N ILE A 143 -12.93 -7.98 -7.62
CA ILE A 143 -12.36 -6.72 -8.11
C ILE A 143 -11.27 -6.29 -7.13
N LEU A 144 -10.03 -6.26 -7.60
CA LEU A 144 -8.88 -5.80 -6.83
C LEU A 144 -8.45 -4.41 -7.29
N LEU A 145 -8.52 -3.45 -6.38
CA LEU A 145 -8.21 -2.05 -6.64
C LEU A 145 -6.89 -1.63 -5.96
N PRO A 146 -6.14 -0.67 -6.53
CA PRO A 146 -4.95 -0.13 -5.91
C PRO A 146 -5.34 1.01 -4.97
N HIS A 147 -4.51 1.27 -3.97
CA HIS A 147 -4.71 2.43 -3.09
C HIS A 147 -4.63 3.78 -3.86
N CYS A 148 -3.95 3.81 -5.01
CA CYS A 148 -3.79 5.01 -5.85
C CYS A 148 -5.09 5.55 -6.46
N LEU A 149 -6.20 4.81 -6.41
CA LEU A 149 -7.51 5.33 -6.80
C LEU A 149 -8.14 6.22 -5.72
N GLN A 150 -7.66 6.12 -4.48
CA GLN A 150 -8.08 7.00 -3.41
C GLN A 150 -7.32 8.32 -3.52
N LEU A 151 -8.03 9.42 -3.24
CA LEU A 151 -7.37 10.71 -3.14
C LEU A 151 -6.38 10.71 -1.97
N CYS A 152 -5.27 11.44 -2.14
CA CYS A 152 -4.23 11.57 -1.13
C CYS A 152 -4.76 12.15 0.19
N ASP A 153 -5.76 13.03 0.11
CA ASP A 153 -6.45 13.69 1.20
C ASP A 153 -7.73 12.97 1.66
N CYS A 154 -7.89 11.68 1.31
CA CYS A 154 -8.98 10.87 1.85
C CYS A 154 -8.71 10.53 3.33
N ASP A 155 -9.61 10.94 4.23
CA ASP A 155 -9.44 10.70 5.68
C ASP A 155 -9.61 9.22 6.09
N ILE A 156 -10.30 8.41 5.29
CA ILE A 156 -10.72 7.05 5.67
C ILE A 156 -9.74 5.98 5.19
N LYS A 157 -9.00 6.22 4.10
CA LYS A 157 -8.07 5.29 3.42
C LYS A 157 -8.41 3.81 3.62
N VAL A 158 -9.26 3.27 2.75
CA VAL A 158 -9.66 1.86 2.83
C VAL A 158 -8.54 0.91 2.40
N THR A 159 -8.38 -0.18 3.17
CA THR A 159 -7.43 -1.26 2.90
C THR A 159 -8.11 -2.59 3.21
N GLY A 160 -8.06 -3.55 2.28
CA GLY A 160 -8.84 -4.78 2.35
C GLY A 160 -10.26 -4.58 1.83
N GLY A 161 -11.27 -4.87 2.65
CA GLY A 161 -12.67 -4.63 2.29
C GLY A 161 -13.00 -3.14 2.14
N ILE A 162 -13.91 -2.82 1.22
CA ILE A 162 -14.35 -1.44 0.97
C ILE A 162 -15.49 -0.99 1.88
N ASP A 163 -15.93 -1.83 2.82
CA ASP A 163 -17.10 -1.61 3.68
C ASP A 163 -16.96 -0.37 4.55
N ARG A 164 -15.72 0.03 4.85
CA ARG A 164 -15.40 1.24 5.62
C ARG A 164 -15.46 2.52 4.79
N CYS A 165 -15.59 2.43 3.46
CA CYS A 165 -15.71 3.60 2.61
C CYS A 165 -17.11 4.23 2.79
N ILE A 166 -17.17 5.49 3.23
CA ILE A 166 -18.44 6.24 3.35
C ILE A 166 -19.03 6.69 2.01
N ARG A 167 -18.39 6.33 0.88
CA ARG A 167 -18.85 6.65 -0.48
C ARG A 167 -19.11 8.15 -0.69
N CYS A 168 -18.18 9.00 -0.25
CA CYS A 168 -18.28 10.46 -0.37
C CYS A 168 -18.33 10.98 -1.82
N GLY A 169 -17.94 10.16 -2.80
CA GLY A 169 -17.99 10.50 -4.23
C GLY A 169 -16.83 11.33 -4.75
N ARG A 170 -15.82 11.62 -3.92
CA ARG A 170 -14.63 12.37 -4.33
C ARG A 170 -13.62 11.53 -5.14
N CYS A 171 -13.69 10.21 -5.07
CA CYS A 171 -12.82 9.29 -5.81
C CYS A 171 -13.63 8.18 -6.50
N ASP A 172 -13.00 7.51 -7.47
CA ASP A 172 -13.63 6.48 -8.30
C ASP A 172 -14.05 5.22 -7.51
N ILE A 173 -13.54 5.06 -6.27
CA ILE A 173 -13.93 3.96 -5.38
C ILE A 173 -15.43 3.90 -5.17
N LYS A 174 -16.14 5.04 -5.10
CA LYS A 174 -17.61 5.05 -4.95
C LYS A 174 -18.29 4.33 -6.12
N GLY A 175 -17.99 4.74 -7.35
CA GLY A 175 -18.61 4.17 -8.54
C GLY A 175 -18.27 2.68 -8.71
N LEU A 176 -17.03 2.30 -8.38
CA LEU A 176 -16.59 0.90 -8.41
C LEU A 176 -17.26 0.05 -7.32
N ALA A 177 -17.48 0.61 -6.13
CA ALA A 177 -18.23 -0.02 -5.05
C ALA A 177 -19.69 -0.27 -5.44
N GLU A 178 -20.35 0.74 -5.99
CA GLU A 178 -21.74 0.65 -6.47
C GLU A 178 -21.87 -0.36 -7.62
N LEU A 179 -20.89 -0.41 -8.52
CA LEU A 179 -20.83 -1.41 -9.58
C LEU A 179 -20.69 -2.83 -9.01
N ALA A 180 -19.79 -3.02 -8.05
CA ALA A 180 -19.59 -4.31 -7.39
C ALA A 180 -20.87 -4.76 -6.68
N GLU A 181 -21.57 -3.86 -5.99
CA GLU A 181 -22.84 -4.14 -5.31
C GLU A 181 -23.95 -4.50 -6.31
N LYS A 182 -24.08 -3.75 -7.41
CA LYS A 182 -25.05 -4.01 -8.48
C LYS A 182 -24.91 -5.42 -9.07
N TYR A 183 -23.67 -5.87 -9.27
CA TYR A 183 -23.38 -7.19 -9.83
C TYR A 183 -23.16 -8.27 -8.75
N ARG A 184 -23.22 -7.92 -7.46
CA ARG A 184 -22.94 -8.81 -6.32
C ARG A 184 -21.56 -9.48 -6.41
N ILE A 185 -20.56 -8.68 -6.71
CA ILE A 185 -19.15 -9.09 -6.88
C ILE A 185 -18.34 -8.62 -5.66
N ASP A 186 -17.43 -9.45 -5.19
CA ASP A 186 -16.49 -9.09 -4.12
C ASP A 186 -15.49 -8.03 -4.60
N ILE A 187 -15.15 -7.07 -3.75
CA ILE A 187 -14.26 -5.95 -4.09
C ILE A 187 -13.32 -5.65 -2.92
N SER A 188 -12.05 -5.38 -3.22
CA SER A 188 -11.03 -5.12 -2.21
C SER A 188 -9.96 -4.15 -2.71
N VAL A 189 -9.39 -3.37 -1.79
CA VAL A 189 -8.29 -2.42 -2.04
C VAL A 189 -6.99 -2.96 -1.46
N ALA A 190 -5.91 -3.01 -2.24
CA ALA A 190 -4.60 -3.44 -1.79
C ALA A 190 -3.53 -2.38 -2.05
N THR A 191 -2.65 -2.15 -1.06
CA THR A 191 -1.50 -1.24 -1.14
C THR A 191 -0.28 -1.88 -1.82
N GLY A 192 -0.30 -3.20 -2.07
CA GLY A 192 0.78 -3.90 -2.74
C GLY A 192 0.57 -5.41 -2.85
N GLY A 193 1.56 -6.10 -3.42
CA GLY A 193 1.48 -7.53 -3.75
C GLY A 193 1.29 -8.46 -2.54
N THR A 194 1.83 -8.12 -1.37
CA THR A 194 1.67 -8.94 -0.15
C THR A 194 0.22 -8.96 0.33
N LEU A 195 -0.42 -7.79 0.36
CA LEU A 195 -1.82 -7.70 0.75
C LEU A 195 -2.74 -8.31 -0.30
N ALA A 196 -2.44 -8.13 -1.60
CA ALA A 196 -3.17 -8.79 -2.67
C ALA A 196 -3.15 -10.33 -2.51
N ARG A 197 -1.98 -10.92 -2.18
CA ARG A 197 -1.88 -12.35 -1.91
C ARG A 197 -2.74 -12.80 -0.73
N LYS A 198 -2.77 -12.02 0.35
CA LYS A 198 -3.65 -12.30 1.49
C LYS A 198 -5.13 -12.32 1.08
N VAL A 199 -5.56 -11.32 0.29
CA VAL A 199 -6.93 -11.27 -0.24
C VAL A 199 -7.24 -12.50 -1.12
N PHE A 200 -6.31 -12.95 -1.96
CA PHE A 200 -6.52 -14.15 -2.79
C PHE A 200 -6.66 -15.44 -1.96
N VAL A 201 -5.92 -15.56 -0.85
CA VAL A 201 -6.01 -16.71 0.06
C VAL A 201 -7.35 -16.72 0.81
N GLU A 202 -7.80 -15.55 1.26
CA GLU A 202 -9.06 -15.39 2.01
C GLU A 202 -10.29 -15.57 1.13
N LYS A 203 -10.34 -14.88 -0.02
CA LYS A 203 -11.51 -14.86 -0.90
C LYS A 203 -11.58 -16.02 -1.89
N ARG A 204 -10.43 -16.64 -2.22
CA ARG A 204 -10.31 -17.74 -3.19
C ARG A 204 -11.13 -17.54 -4.49
N PRO A 205 -10.96 -16.41 -5.19
CA PRO A 205 -11.72 -16.12 -6.41
C PRO A 205 -11.39 -17.12 -7.53
N LYS A 206 -12.30 -17.25 -8.49
CA LYS A 206 -12.06 -17.97 -9.76
C LYS A 206 -11.66 -17.03 -10.90
N LEU A 207 -11.89 -15.73 -10.77
CA LEU A 207 -11.48 -14.68 -11.71
C LEU A 207 -11.24 -13.38 -10.95
N VAL A 208 -10.20 -12.64 -11.34
CA VAL A 208 -9.88 -11.33 -10.76
C VAL A 208 -9.91 -10.25 -11.82
N PHE A 209 -10.62 -9.15 -11.55
CA PHE A 209 -10.45 -7.88 -12.24
C PHE A 209 -9.48 -7.03 -11.44
N ALA A 210 -8.25 -6.89 -11.91
CA ALA A 210 -7.21 -6.14 -11.21
C ALA A 210 -7.01 -4.78 -11.86
N VAL A 211 -7.17 -3.70 -11.09
CA VAL A 211 -6.84 -2.34 -11.51
C VAL A 211 -5.48 -1.98 -10.94
N ALA A 212 -4.52 -1.61 -11.79
CA ALA A 212 -3.19 -1.21 -11.33
C ALA A 212 -2.41 -0.53 -12.46
N CYS A 213 -1.22 -0.04 -12.13
CA CYS A 213 -0.27 0.38 -13.16
C CYS A 213 0.30 -0.80 -13.95
N GLU A 214 0.90 -0.52 -15.11
CA GLU A 214 1.51 -1.52 -15.98
C GLU A 214 2.54 -2.40 -15.27
N ARG A 215 3.37 -1.83 -14.38
CA ARG A 215 4.36 -2.57 -13.61
C ARG A 215 3.72 -3.56 -12.63
N ASP A 216 2.82 -3.07 -11.78
CA ASP A 216 2.24 -3.85 -10.71
C ASP A 216 1.26 -4.89 -11.26
N LEU A 217 0.56 -4.56 -12.33
CA LEU A 217 -0.35 -5.46 -13.03
C LEU A 217 0.42 -6.59 -13.71
N THR A 218 1.52 -6.27 -14.39
CA THR A 218 2.40 -7.27 -15.01
C THR A 218 2.94 -8.22 -13.94
N SER A 219 3.48 -7.69 -12.84
CA SER A 219 4.02 -8.49 -11.72
C SER A 219 2.94 -9.36 -11.06
N GLY A 220 1.76 -8.78 -10.79
CA GLY A 220 0.62 -9.47 -10.20
C GLY A 220 0.14 -10.64 -11.04
N ILE A 221 -0.02 -10.46 -12.36
CA ILE A 221 -0.41 -11.53 -13.29
C ILE A 221 0.61 -12.69 -13.24
N LYS A 222 1.91 -12.42 -13.08
CA LYS A 222 2.92 -13.49 -12.97
C LYS A 222 2.75 -14.32 -11.70
N VAL A 223 2.53 -13.64 -10.58
CA VAL A 223 2.49 -14.26 -9.24
C VAL A 223 1.19 -15.04 -9.02
N CYS A 224 0.08 -14.57 -9.60
CA CYS A 224 -1.23 -15.19 -9.42
C CYS A 224 -1.43 -16.46 -10.26
N TYR A 225 -0.54 -16.76 -11.21
CA TYR A 225 -0.69 -17.93 -12.07
C TYR A 225 -0.83 -19.22 -11.24
N PRO A 226 -1.85 -20.07 -11.47
CA PRO A 226 -2.70 -20.15 -12.67
C PRO A 226 -4.06 -19.41 -12.62
N LEU A 227 -4.30 -18.55 -11.62
CA LEU A 227 -5.56 -17.78 -11.50
C LEU A 227 -5.73 -16.82 -12.70
N PRO A 228 -6.88 -16.83 -13.41
CA PRO A 228 -7.12 -15.88 -14.49
C PRO A 228 -7.34 -14.49 -13.93
N VAL A 229 -6.59 -13.52 -14.46
CA VAL A 229 -6.65 -12.12 -14.09
C VAL A 229 -6.91 -11.29 -15.35
N ILE A 230 -7.97 -10.48 -15.33
CA ILE A 230 -8.20 -9.42 -16.30
C ILE A 230 -7.65 -8.14 -15.71
N GLY A 231 -6.67 -7.55 -16.38
CA GLY A 231 -6.00 -6.36 -15.93
C GLY A 231 -6.53 -5.08 -16.56
N ILE A 232 -6.86 -4.09 -15.75
CA ILE A 232 -7.30 -2.77 -16.18
C ILE A 232 -6.20 -1.79 -15.80
N LEU A 233 -5.69 -1.06 -16.79
CA LEU A 233 -4.64 -0.09 -16.56
C LEU A 233 -5.23 1.14 -15.88
N ASN A 234 -4.62 1.52 -14.76
CA ASN A 234 -4.93 2.76 -14.07
C ASN A 234 -4.15 3.90 -14.71
N ASP A 235 -4.85 4.84 -15.34
CA ASP A 235 -4.23 6.06 -15.85
C ASP A 235 -3.90 6.99 -14.67
N ARG A 236 -2.70 7.57 -14.73
CA ARG A 236 -2.15 8.41 -13.66
C ARG A 236 -1.68 9.72 -14.30
N PRO A 237 -2.60 10.63 -14.63
CA PRO A 237 -2.28 11.87 -15.34
C PRO A 237 -1.36 12.82 -14.54
N GLN A 238 -1.28 12.63 -13.22
CA GLN A 238 -0.38 13.38 -12.33
C GLN A 238 0.83 12.53 -11.87
N GLY A 239 1.17 11.49 -12.64
CA GLY A 239 2.40 10.72 -12.44
C GLY A 239 2.39 9.79 -11.22
N HIS A 240 3.60 9.37 -10.84
CA HIS A 240 3.88 8.45 -9.75
C HIS A 240 4.94 9.14 -8.89
N HIS A 241 4.86 8.91 -7.57
CA HIS A 241 5.64 9.52 -6.50
C HIS A 241 4.90 10.62 -5.74
N GLU A 242 4.78 10.36 -4.44
CA GLU A 242 4.50 11.28 -3.33
C GLU A 242 5.32 12.58 -3.30
N THR A 243 6.14 12.89 -4.32
CA THR A 243 7.08 14.02 -4.29
C THR A 243 6.86 15.10 -5.35
N ASP A 244 6.07 14.88 -6.40
CA ASP A 244 5.83 15.91 -7.42
C ASP A 244 4.33 16.21 -7.57
N CYS A 245 3.81 16.96 -6.60
CA CYS A 245 2.57 17.71 -6.80
C CYS A 245 2.96 19.12 -7.26
N PRO A 246 2.50 19.61 -8.44
CA PRO A 246 2.89 20.92 -8.96
C PRO A 246 2.59 22.04 -7.96
N GLU A 247 3.57 22.93 -7.75
CA GLU A 247 3.47 24.13 -6.92
C GLU A 247 2.40 25.07 -7.50
N GLY A 248 1.17 24.95 -7.01
CA GLY A 248 0.05 25.79 -7.46
C GLY A 248 -1.30 25.39 -6.85
N PHE A 249 -1.43 24.16 -6.37
CA PHE A 249 -2.58 23.69 -5.58
C PHE A 249 -2.33 23.77 -4.06
N ARG A 250 -1.53 24.75 -3.62
CA ARG A 250 -1.37 25.10 -2.21
C ARG A 250 -2.46 26.11 -1.82
N SER A 251 -3.66 25.63 -1.53
CA SER A 251 -4.58 26.38 -0.67
C SER A 251 -5.27 25.46 0.34
N VAL A 252 -5.17 25.87 1.60
CA VAL A 252 -5.88 25.39 2.80
C VAL A 252 -5.53 24.00 3.36
N ALA A 253 -4.86 23.10 2.64
CA ALA A 253 -4.40 21.80 3.19
C ALA A 253 -3.11 21.89 4.05
N THR A 254 -2.54 23.07 4.22
CA THR A 254 -1.35 23.27 5.05
C THR A 254 -1.75 23.38 6.51
N LEU A 255 -1.93 22.23 7.17
CA LEU A 255 -1.57 22.01 8.57
C LEU A 255 -1.71 20.55 9.05
N SER A 256 -2.12 19.58 8.22
CA SER A 256 -2.33 18.19 8.71
C SER A 256 -1.79 17.05 7.85
N ALA A 257 -1.13 17.30 6.73
CA ALA A 257 -0.65 16.25 5.83
C ALA A 257 0.88 16.25 5.70
N GLU A 258 1.57 15.91 6.78
CA GLU A 258 2.85 15.23 6.71
C GLU A 258 2.80 14.00 7.64
N ARG A 259 2.65 12.80 7.05
CA ARG A 259 3.36 11.52 7.34
C ARG A 259 2.51 10.22 7.25
N PRO A 260 3.14 9.10 6.85
CA PRO A 260 2.51 7.94 6.21
C PRO A 260 1.89 6.99 7.24
N ASP A 261 0.85 6.23 6.88
CA ASP A 261 0.31 4.98 7.49
C ASP A 261 0.43 4.71 9.03
N MET A 262 0.74 5.71 9.84
CA MET A 262 1.07 5.61 11.26
C MET A 262 0.04 6.39 12.08
N THR A 263 -0.68 5.65 12.93
CA THR A 263 -1.68 6.22 13.83
C THR A 263 -0.98 6.88 15.02
N VAL A 264 -1.24 8.17 15.27
CA VAL A 264 -0.76 8.85 16.49
C VAL A 264 -1.81 8.71 17.59
N THR A 265 -1.43 8.07 18.68
CA THR A 265 -2.30 7.80 19.83
C THR A 265 -1.76 8.50 21.07
N ILE A 266 -2.56 9.31 21.73
CA ILE A 266 -2.21 9.89 23.03
C ILE A 266 -2.65 8.93 24.13
N ILE A 267 -1.80 8.71 25.13
CA ILE A 267 -2.15 7.98 26.35
C ILE A 267 -1.75 8.81 27.57
N ALA A 268 -2.72 9.12 28.45
CA ALA A 268 -2.50 9.98 29.60
C ALA A 268 -3.41 9.60 30.78
N ALA A 269 -2.99 9.95 31.99
CA ALA A 269 -3.81 9.96 33.18
C ALA A 269 -3.86 11.39 33.75
N MET A 270 -5.04 11.86 34.14
CA MET A 270 -5.23 13.20 34.70
C MET A 270 -6.22 13.19 35.86
N SER A 271 -6.04 14.11 36.81
CA SER A 271 -7.03 14.41 37.84
C SER A 271 -8.22 15.18 37.25
N ARG A 272 -9.30 15.35 38.02
CA ARG A 272 -10.51 16.08 37.61
C ARG A 272 -10.22 17.52 37.18
N ASN A 273 -9.21 18.16 37.75
CA ASN A 273 -8.72 19.50 37.36
C ASN A 273 -7.66 19.48 36.24
N ARG A 274 -7.57 18.38 35.48
CA ARG A 274 -6.62 18.14 34.37
C ARG A 274 -5.14 18.13 34.75
N VAL A 275 -4.79 18.12 36.03
CA VAL A 275 -3.40 18.01 36.46
C VAL A 275 -2.89 16.61 36.10
N ILE A 276 -1.68 16.53 35.54
CA ILE A 276 -1.00 15.27 35.16
C ILE A 276 0.32 15.07 35.89
N GLY A 277 0.83 16.12 36.54
CA GLY A 277 2.11 16.06 37.23
C GLY A 277 2.30 17.22 38.20
N ARG A 278 3.13 16.96 39.20
CA ARG A 278 3.59 17.95 40.19
C ARG A 278 5.08 17.75 40.40
N GLN A 279 5.89 18.80 40.22
CA GLN A 279 7.35 18.75 40.39
C GLN A 279 8.03 17.63 39.59
N GLY A 280 7.49 17.33 38.41
CA GLY A 280 8.00 16.29 37.52
C GLY A 280 7.53 14.86 37.83
N ALA A 281 6.79 14.61 38.90
CA ALA A 281 6.26 13.29 39.25
C ALA A 281 4.74 13.18 39.03
N ILE A 282 4.25 11.95 38.86
CA ILE A 282 2.82 11.63 38.87
C ILE A 282 2.34 11.61 40.33
N PRO A 283 1.32 12.39 40.71
CA PRO A 283 0.95 12.58 42.12
C PRO A 283 0.04 11.47 42.68
N TRP A 284 -0.24 10.43 41.91
CA TRP A 284 -1.01 9.24 42.31
C TRP A 284 -0.29 7.96 41.88
N SER A 285 -0.67 6.83 42.47
CA SER A 285 -0.16 5.51 42.12
C SER A 285 -1.33 4.56 41.91
N ILE A 286 -1.71 4.34 40.66
CA ILE A 286 -2.83 3.46 40.27
C ILE A 286 -2.26 2.27 39.49
N PRO A 287 -2.08 1.10 40.13
CA PRO A 287 -1.47 -0.07 39.49
C PRO A 287 -2.20 -0.55 38.23
N GLU A 288 -3.52 -0.41 38.19
CA GLU A 288 -4.38 -0.79 37.05
C GLU A 288 -4.08 0.08 35.83
N ASP A 289 -3.91 1.39 36.03
CA ASP A 289 -3.54 2.33 34.98
C ASP A 289 -2.13 2.03 34.43
N MET A 290 -1.17 1.74 35.32
CA MET A 290 0.18 1.34 34.92
C MET A 290 0.23 0.01 34.15
N ARG A 291 -0.60 -0.97 34.55
CA ARG A 291 -0.74 -2.24 33.83
C ARG A 291 -1.30 -2.00 32.44
N ARG A 292 -2.37 -1.23 32.33
CA ARG A 292 -3.02 -0.92 31.04
C ARG A 292 -2.12 -0.08 30.15
N PHE A 293 -1.40 0.90 30.69
CA PHE A 293 -0.36 1.64 29.98
C PHE A 293 0.70 0.70 29.38
N ARG A 294 1.18 -0.28 30.16
CA ARG A 294 2.14 -1.27 29.66
C ARG A 294 1.54 -2.13 28.56
N GLU A 295 0.32 -2.64 28.74
CA GLU A 295 -0.36 -3.50 27.76
C GLU A 295 -0.60 -2.79 26.44
N LEU A 296 -1.12 -1.56 26.47
CA LEU A 296 -1.42 -0.77 25.27
C LEU A 296 -0.16 -0.33 24.51
N THR A 297 0.92 -0.02 25.22
CA THR A 297 2.13 0.53 24.60
C THR A 297 3.16 -0.54 24.20
N TYR A 298 3.01 -1.79 24.64
CA TYR A 298 4.00 -2.84 24.40
C TYR A 298 4.18 -3.14 22.90
N GLY A 299 5.43 -3.21 22.43
CA GLY A 299 5.74 -3.45 21.01
C GLY A 299 5.61 -2.21 20.11
N HIS A 300 5.14 -1.07 20.63
CA HIS A 300 4.96 0.17 19.88
C HIS A 300 6.07 1.19 20.13
N ALA A 301 6.09 2.23 19.30
CA ALA A 301 6.92 3.42 19.54
C ALA A 301 6.30 4.27 20.64
N LEU A 302 7.12 4.67 21.61
CA LEU A 302 6.70 5.48 22.75
C LEU A 302 7.48 6.80 22.74
N ILE A 303 6.77 7.88 22.45
CA ILE A 303 7.31 9.24 22.31
C ILE A 303 7.00 10.03 23.58
N MET A 304 8.05 10.60 24.17
CA MET A 304 7.93 11.40 25.39
C MET A 304 8.89 12.58 25.41
N GLY A 305 8.57 13.60 26.18
CA GLY A 305 9.47 14.73 26.43
C GLY A 305 10.60 14.35 27.39
N ARG A 306 11.73 15.06 27.29
CA ARG A 306 12.91 14.86 28.16
C ARG A 306 12.58 14.80 29.65
N ARG A 307 11.79 15.75 30.18
CA ARG A 307 11.43 15.80 31.62
C ARG A 307 10.63 14.58 32.06
N THR A 308 9.75 14.06 31.19
CA THR A 308 8.97 12.85 31.46
C THR A 308 9.89 11.64 31.50
N PHE A 309 10.83 11.53 30.57
CA PHE A 309 11.83 10.46 30.60
C PHE A 309 12.72 10.54 31.85
N GLU A 310 13.18 11.73 32.23
CA GLU A 310 14.00 11.95 33.43
C GLU A 310 13.25 11.55 34.71
N SER A 311 11.93 11.77 34.78
CA SER A 311 11.11 11.27 35.90
C SER A 311 10.96 9.76 35.92
N ILE A 312 10.87 9.10 34.76
CA ILE A 312 10.80 7.62 34.66
C ILE A 312 12.16 7.00 35.00
N GLY A 313 13.26 7.69 34.65
CA GLY A 313 14.64 7.35 34.97
C GLY A 313 15.26 6.23 34.13
N ARG A 314 14.47 5.50 33.33
CA ARG A 314 14.95 4.38 32.51
C ARG A 314 14.10 4.16 31.25
N PRO A 315 14.68 3.60 30.17
CA PRO A 315 13.89 3.13 29.03
C PRO A 315 12.90 2.06 29.47
N LEU A 316 11.68 2.17 28.97
CA LEU A 316 10.62 1.21 29.25
C LEU A 316 10.79 -0.02 28.34
N PRO A 317 10.95 -1.24 28.91
CA PRO A 317 11.33 -2.43 28.13
C PRO A 317 10.23 -2.83 27.14
N GLY A 318 10.64 -3.44 26.02
CA GLY A 318 9.73 -3.92 24.97
C GLY A 318 9.12 -2.81 24.10
N ARG A 319 9.66 -1.59 24.15
CA ARG A 319 9.16 -0.41 23.43
C ARG A 319 10.29 0.37 22.77
N LYS A 320 10.00 0.98 21.63
CA LYS A 320 10.94 1.91 20.97
C LYS A 320 10.80 3.28 21.65
N ASN A 321 11.66 3.57 22.62
CA ASN A 321 11.62 4.79 23.42
C ASN A 321 12.23 5.96 22.63
N ILE A 322 11.48 7.02 22.40
CA ILE A 322 11.89 8.20 21.64
C ILE A 322 11.70 9.45 22.49
N ILE A 323 12.79 10.19 22.73
CA ILE A 323 12.82 11.35 23.61
C ILE A 323 12.88 12.63 22.77
N VAL A 324 11.88 13.50 22.94
CA VAL A 324 11.85 14.82 22.31
C VAL A 324 12.52 15.84 23.22
N THR A 325 13.55 16.51 22.70
CA THR A 325 14.32 17.52 23.42
C THR A 325 14.90 18.55 22.47
N ARG A 326 14.92 19.82 22.88
CA ARG A 326 15.62 20.90 22.14
C ARG A 326 17.10 20.99 22.49
N GLN A 327 17.56 20.23 23.49
CA GLN A 327 18.95 20.23 23.93
C GLN A 327 19.81 19.46 22.93
N ALA A 328 20.66 20.18 22.19
CA ALA A 328 21.62 19.58 21.28
C ALA A 328 22.57 18.64 22.03
N GLY A 329 22.86 17.47 21.44
CA GLY A 329 23.77 16.48 22.01
C GLY A 329 23.22 15.67 23.19
N TYR A 330 21.94 15.83 23.56
CA TYR A 330 21.33 14.98 24.57
C TYR A 330 21.25 13.53 24.07
N SER A 331 21.71 12.59 24.90
CA SER A 331 21.68 11.16 24.62
C SER A 331 21.25 10.41 25.88
N ALA A 332 20.43 9.38 25.70
CA ALA A 332 20.01 8.48 26.76
C ALA A 332 20.17 7.04 26.28
N ALA A 333 20.85 6.21 27.07
CA ALA A 333 21.12 4.83 26.70
C ALA A 333 19.81 4.05 26.45
N GLY A 334 19.76 3.32 25.33
CA GLY A 334 18.59 2.53 24.93
C GLY A 334 17.39 3.36 24.42
N CYS A 335 17.57 4.67 24.17
CA CYS A 335 16.55 5.55 23.61
C CYS A 335 17.02 6.22 22.32
N LEU A 336 16.09 6.58 21.45
CA LEU A 336 16.32 7.49 20.35
C LEU A 336 16.02 8.92 20.81
N THR A 337 16.72 9.92 20.27
CA THR A 337 16.48 11.33 20.58
C THR A 337 16.06 12.08 19.34
N ALA A 338 15.14 13.04 19.50
CA ALA A 338 14.57 13.85 18.43
C ALA A 338 14.51 15.31 18.86
N SER A 339 14.80 16.22 17.94
CA SER A 339 14.75 17.68 18.15
C SER A 339 13.34 18.25 18.14
N SER A 340 12.37 17.50 17.58
CA SER A 340 10.98 17.90 17.43
C SER A 340 10.03 16.71 17.46
N LEU A 341 8.73 16.96 17.72
CA LEU A 341 7.69 15.93 17.63
C LEU A 341 7.64 15.30 16.23
N GLY A 342 7.77 16.11 15.18
CA GLY A 342 7.83 15.61 13.81
C GLY A 342 8.98 14.62 13.62
N GLU A 343 10.21 14.99 14.00
CA GLU A 343 11.34 14.08 13.90
C GLU A 343 11.12 12.78 14.70
N ALA A 344 10.54 12.86 15.90
CA ALA A 344 10.20 11.67 16.67
C ALA A 344 9.22 10.74 15.96
N LEU A 345 8.24 11.30 15.24
CA LEU A 345 7.31 10.52 14.43
C LEU A 345 8.01 9.82 13.26
N ARG A 346 9.02 10.43 12.62
CA ARG A 346 9.82 9.74 11.59
C ARG A 346 10.66 8.60 12.17
N LEU A 347 11.25 8.82 13.35
CA LEU A 347 12.01 7.79 14.05
C LEU A 347 11.14 6.64 14.54
N ALA A 348 9.82 6.83 14.65
CA ALA A 348 8.88 5.77 15.00
C ALA A 348 8.68 4.76 13.86
N GLU A 349 8.92 5.13 12.60
CA GLU A 349 8.81 4.22 11.45
C GLU A 349 9.73 2.99 11.59
N PRO A 350 9.32 1.81 11.09
CA PRO A 350 8.10 1.50 10.33
C PRO A 350 6.86 1.17 11.20
N ALA A 351 6.78 1.67 12.44
CA ALA A 351 5.65 1.37 13.33
C ALA A 351 4.32 1.90 12.75
N THR A 352 3.27 1.07 12.83
CA THR A 352 1.91 1.44 12.40
C THR A 352 1.18 2.32 13.42
N GLU A 353 1.67 2.38 14.66
CA GLU A 353 1.09 3.18 15.74
C GLU A 353 2.19 3.71 16.67
N ALA A 354 2.11 5.02 16.97
CA ALA A 354 3.01 5.70 17.89
C ALA A 354 2.22 6.27 19.07
N PHE A 355 2.67 5.94 20.29
CA PHE A 355 2.06 6.39 21.53
C PHE A 355 2.78 7.63 22.06
N ILE A 356 2.02 8.68 22.33
CA ILE A 356 2.48 9.89 22.99
C ILE A 356 2.13 9.79 24.47
N CYS A 357 3.14 9.74 25.35
CA CYS A 357 2.93 9.62 26.80
C CYS A 357 3.43 10.86 27.57
N GLY A 358 3.41 12.03 26.92
CA GLY A 358 3.58 13.34 27.55
C GLY A 358 5.01 13.88 27.50
N GLY A 359 5.34 14.95 28.24
CA GLY A 359 4.49 15.73 29.15
C GLY A 359 3.57 16.76 28.48
N GLY A 360 3.05 17.71 29.26
CA GLY A 360 2.03 18.67 28.83
C GLY A 360 2.32 19.41 27.52
N GLU A 361 3.58 19.77 27.28
CA GLU A 361 4.00 20.43 26.03
C GLU A 361 3.97 19.49 24.82
N ILE A 362 4.38 18.23 25.01
CA ILE A 362 4.30 17.21 23.95
C ILE A 362 2.84 16.87 23.68
N TYR A 363 1.99 16.78 24.71
CA TYR A 363 0.56 16.61 24.52
C TYR A 363 -0.05 17.75 23.72
N ARG A 364 0.28 19.01 24.01
CA ARG A 364 -0.19 20.16 23.23
C ARG A 364 0.21 20.07 21.75
N GLN A 365 1.45 19.68 21.46
CA GLN A 365 1.92 19.52 20.08
C GLN A 365 1.32 18.31 19.38
N ALA A 366 1.04 17.23 20.11
CA ALA A 366 0.48 16.00 19.55
C ALA A 366 -1.04 16.03 19.41
N LEU A 367 -1.75 16.82 20.22
CA LEU A 367 -3.21 16.85 20.23
C LEU A 367 -3.82 17.17 18.86
N PRO A 368 -3.28 18.07 18.00
CA PRO A 368 -3.79 18.28 16.65
C PRO A 368 -3.55 17.11 15.69
N LEU A 369 -2.56 16.26 15.96
CA LEU A 369 -2.16 15.13 15.12
C LEU A 369 -2.78 13.80 15.59
N ALA A 370 -3.25 13.73 16.83
CA ALA A 370 -3.73 12.49 17.44
C ALA A 370 -5.03 12.00 16.79
N ALA A 371 -5.06 10.74 16.39
CA ALA A 371 -6.26 10.07 15.90
C ALA A 371 -7.09 9.47 17.05
N LYS A 372 -6.42 9.07 18.13
CA LYS A 372 -7.03 8.44 19.30
C LYS A 372 -6.42 8.96 20.60
N ILE A 373 -7.21 9.02 21.66
CA ILE A 373 -6.78 9.40 23.02
C ILE A 373 -7.30 8.34 24.00
N TYR A 374 -6.39 7.68 24.72
CA TYR A 374 -6.69 6.91 25.93
C TYR A 374 -6.45 7.81 27.13
N LEU A 375 -7.52 8.23 27.81
CA LEU A 375 -7.46 9.18 28.90
C LEU A 375 -8.06 8.60 30.17
N THR A 376 -7.22 8.28 31.15
CA THR A 376 -7.67 7.93 32.50
C THR A 376 -7.96 9.22 33.27
N VAL A 377 -9.19 9.35 33.78
CA VAL A 377 -9.63 10.47 34.61
C VAL A 377 -9.81 9.97 36.04
N ILE A 378 -9.00 10.48 36.96
CA ILE A 378 -9.12 10.23 38.40
C ILE A 378 -10.11 11.26 38.96
N ASN A 379 -11.17 10.83 39.64
CA ASN A 379 -12.18 11.72 40.22
C ASN A 379 -11.71 12.43 41.51
N GLU A 380 -10.47 12.91 41.50
CA GLU A 380 -9.86 13.70 42.57
C GLU A 380 -9.33 15.01 42.00
N SER A 381 -9.23 16.04 42.82
CA SER A 381 -8.61 17.31 42.43
C SER A 381 -7.28 17.44 43.14
N VAL A 382 -6.19 17.46 42.37
CA VAL A 382 -4.81 17.41 42.88
C VAL A 382 -4.10 18.70 42.53
N ALA A 383 -3.29 19.24 43.45
CA ALA A 383 -2.44 20.38 43.16
C ALA A 383 -1.24 19.95 42.27
N GLY A 384 -0.98 20.66 41.17
CA GLY A 384 0.15 20.39 40.30
C GLY A 384 0.45 21.52 39.33
N ASP A 385 1.62 21.43 38.70
CA ASP A 385 2.19 22.47 37.83
C ASP A 385 2.03 22.15 36.34
N THR A 386 1.64 20.91 36.03
CA THR A 386 1.54 20.41 34.66
C THR A 386 0.14 19.87 34.42
N THR A 387 -0.52 20.38 33.38
CA THR A 387 -1.90 19.98 33.02
C THR A 387 -1.97 19.36 31.63
N PHE A 388 -2.95 18.47 31.44
CA PHE A 388 -3.37 17.99 30.13
C PHE A 388 -4.11 19.10 29.37
N PRO A 389 -3.88 19.27 28.05
CA PRO A 389 -4.63 20.25 27.25
C PRO A 389 -6.14 19.93 27.24
N ALA A 390 -6.98 20.95 27.00
CA ALA A 390 -8.41 20.71 26.78
C ALA A 390 -8.59 19.89 25.50
N ILE A 391 -9.43 18.86 25.55
CA ILE A 391 -9.85 18.12 24.36
C ILE A 391 -10.98 18.93 23.72
N PRO A 392 -10.87 19.34 22.44
CA PRO A 392 -11.94 20.05 21.77
C PRO A 392 -13.10 19.11 21.46
N ASP A 393 -14.30 19.40 22.00
CA ASP A 393 -15.51 18.58 21.83
C ASP A 393 -16.00 18.53 20.37
N ASP A 394 -15.59 19.48 19.54
CA ASP A 394 -15.85 19.54 18.10
C ASP A 394 -14.91 18.61 17.30
N GLN A 395 -13.79 18.19 17.88
CA GLN A 395 -12.77 17.40 17.21
C GLN A 395 -12.68 15.95 17.68
N PHE A 396 -13.27 15.58 18.82
CA PHE A 396 -13.20 14.21 19.32
C PHE A 396 -14.56 13.69 19.81
N ASP A 397 -14.88 12.43 19.46
CA ASP A 397 -16.04 11.70 20.01
C ASP A 397 -15.58 10.73 21.10
N LEU A 398 -16.30 10.69 22.22
CA LEU A 398 -16.13 9.69 23.26
C LEU A 398 -16.77 8.38 22.79
N VAL A 399 -15.96 7.35 22.53
CA VAL A 399 -16.43 6.06 22.00
C VAL A 399 -16.50 4.96 23.05
N SER A 400 -15.82 5.13 24.19
CA SER A 400 -15.84 4.17 25.29
C SER A 400 -15.51 4.87 26.60
N SER A 401 -16.18 4.46 27.68
CA SER A 401 -15.92 4.90 29.04
C SER A 401 -16.05 3.69 29.97
N GLU A 402 -14.98 3.35 30.69
CA GLU A 402 -14.92 2.18 31.57
C GLU A 402 -14.28 2.55 32.90
N ARG A 403 -14.87 2.12 34.02
CA ARG A 403 -14.26 2.28 35.34
C ARG A 403 -13.14 1.27 35.52
N ILE A 404 -11.92 1.73 35.82
CA ILE A 404 -10.71 0.88 35.85
C ILE A 404 -10.21 0.55 37.25
N SER A 405 -10.61 1.32 38.26
CA SER A 405 -10.29 1.06 39.65
C SER A 405 -11.48 1.45 40.52
N VAL A 406 -11.87 0.55 41.42
CA VAL A 406 -12.91 0.81 42.43
C VAL A 406 -12.34 1.70 43.54
N ASP A 407 -11.08 1.44 43.92
CA ASP A 407 -10.41 2.09 45.05
C ASP A 407 -10.02 3.55 44.78
N HIS A 408 -9.70 3.91 43.53
CA HIS A 408 -9.20 5.24 43.16
C HIS A 408 -10.20 6.07 42.34
N ASP A 409 -11.46 5.60 42.21
CA ASP A 409 -12.52 6.23 41.41
C ASP A 409 -12.01 6.75 40.05
N ALA A 410 -11.36 5.87 39.30
CA ALA A 410 -10.70 6.18 38.03
C ALA A 410 -11.49 5.61 36.85
N VAL A 411 -11.72 6.45 35.83
CA VAL A 411 -12.46 6.11 34.61
C VAL A 411 -11.56 6.30 33.40
N LEU A 412 -11.39 5.25 32.59
CA LEU A 412 -10.74 5.34 31.29
C LEU A 412 -11.76 5.77 30.24
N ASN A 413 -11.48 6.89 29.59
CA ASN A 413 -12.20 7.39 28.43
C ASN A 413 -11.38 7.18 27.17
N VAL A 414 -12.01 6.67 26.12
CA VAL A 414 -11.41 6.53 24.79
C VAL A 414 -12.06 7.53 23.87
N PHE A 415 -11.26 8.47 23.36
CA PHE A 415 -11.69 9.45 22.37
C PHE A 415 -11.13 9.09 21.00
N VAL A 416 -11.94 9.27 19.96
CA VAL A 416 -11.54 9.13 18.56
C VAL A 416 -11.79 10.46 17.86
N ARG A 417 -10.84 10.90 17.04
CA ARG A 417 -10.97 12.17 16.31
C ARG A 417 -12.19 12.11 15.37
N LYS A 418 -13.07 13.13 15.44
CA LYS A 418 -14.18 13.31 14.52
C LYS A 418 -13.66 13.52 13.11
N LEU A 419 -14.29 12.87 12.16
CA LEU A 419 -14.05 13.14 10.75
C LEU A 419 -14.67 14.51 10.43
N ARG A 420 -13.85 15.49 10.04
CA ARG A 420 -14.35 16.81 9.62
C ARG A 420 -15.31 16.61 8.46
N GLN A 421 -16.59 16.90 8.66
CA GLN A 421 -17.48 17.15 7.52
C GLN A 421 -16.98 18.43 6.84
N PRO A 422 -16.73 18.43 5.52
CA PRO A 422 -16.36 19.66 4.84
C PRO A 422 -17.53 20.64 4.98
N GLN A 423 -17.30 21.75 5.70
CA GLN A 423 -18.20 22.90 5.65
C GLN A 423 -18.33 23.26 4.18
N ARG A 424 -19.56 23.20 3.65
CA ARG A 424 -19.88 23.88 2.38
C ARG A 424 -19.49 25.32 2.58
N VAL A 425 -18.47 25.77 1.85
CA VAL A 425 -18.28 27.19 1.59
C VAL A 425 -19.57 27.59 0.86
N VAL A 426 -20.45 28.26 1.60
CA VAL A 426 -21.52 29.03 0.98
C VAL A 426 -20.77 30.18 0.34
N ASP A 427 -20.68 30.16 -1.00
CA ASP A 427 -20.34 31.36 -1.75
C ASP A 427 -21.45 32.38 -1.43
N GLU A 428 -21.19 33.24 -0.45
CA GLU A 428 -21.86 34.53 -0.37
C GLU A 428 -21.21 35.44 -1.43
N ASP A 429 -21.98 35.67 -2.49
CA ASP A 429 -22.00 36.80 -3.42
C ASP A 429 -20.70 37.62 -3.63
N HIS A 430 -20.29 37.78 -4.89
CA HIS A 430 -20.29 39.07 -5.63
C HIS A 430 -20.10 38.83 -7.14
#